data_AF-A0AAE9IDU4-F1
#
_entry.id   AF-A0AAE9IDU4-F1
#
_cell.length_a   1.000
_cell.length_b   1.000
_cell.length_c   1.000
_cell.angle_alpha   90.00
_cell.angle_beta   90.00
_cell.angle_gamma   90.00
#
_symmetry.space_group_name_H-M   'P 1'
#
loop_
_entity.id
_entity.type
_entity.pdbx_description
1 polymer ?
#
loop_
_entity_poly.entity_id
_entity_poly.type
_entity_poly.pdbx_seq_one_letter_code
_entity_poly.pdbx_strand_id
1 'polypeptide(L)'
;MKKWSYLLVLLSGMLIGTVIATAGSAFADQIKSMIGRTVAGEYTVKVNGNSLSENAIVVDGKAHVPLRAVTDSLGANLKVDGKTIQIESSDNFSSKQTADVIQSVSNKYQGWPVSKLEDRKLELEKFVIDTEKDKENLQKTLEKYSKFREEYAGNKKAMDTLDSKTKGTEEVLQEAETNIAKYKTELEEINKAISSLK
;
A
#
# COMPACT_ATOMS: atom_id res chain seq x y z
N MET A 1 -23.28 59.03 20.94
CA MET A 1 -21.82 58.75 20.80
C MET A 1 -21.56 57.27 20.50
N LYS A 2 -22.06 56.72 19.36
CA LYS A 2 -21.82 55.31 18.97
C LYS A 2 -21.17 55.14 17.59
N LYS A 3 -20.94 56.24 16.85
CA LYS A 3 -20.40 56.21 15.49
C LYS A 3 -18.87 56.13 15.43
N TRP A 4 -18.18 56.40 16.54
CA TRP A 4 -16.72 56.44 16.60
C TRP A 4 -16.08 55.10 17.00
N SER A 5 -16.83 54.19 17.65
CA SER A 5 -16.33 52.84 17.97
C SER A 5 -16.13 51.96 16.73
N TYR A 6 -16.98 52.11 15.71
CA TYR A 6 -16.84 51.34 14.46
C TYR A 6 -15.59 51.72 13.67
N LEU A 7 -15.19 53.00 13.71
CA LEU A 7 -14.00 53.49 13.01
C LEU A 7 -12.71 52.97 13.65
N LEU A 8 -12.72 52.78 14.98
CA LEU A 8 -11.59 52.21 15.73
C LEU A 8 -11.42 50.70 15.48
N VAL A 9 -12.53 49.95 15.38
CA VAL A 9 -12.52 48.50 15.05
C VAL A 9 -12.08 48.25 13.60
N LEU A 10 -12.39 49.17 12.68
CA LEU A 10 -11.99 49.04 11.28
C LEU A 10 -10.50 49.35 11.06
N LEU A 11 -9.95 50.29 11.84
CA LEU A 11 -8.52 50.62 11.80
C LEU A 11 -7.63 49.51 12.40
N SER A 12 -8.07 48.83 13.46
CA SER A 12 -7.32 47.72 14.07
C SER A 12 -7.32 46.46 13.20
N GLY A 13 -8.41 46.20 12.46
CA GLY A 13 -8.48 45.10 11.49
C GLY A 13 -7.55 45.30 10.27
N MET A 14 -7.40 46.53 9.81
CA MET A 14 -6.53 46.86 8.66
C MET A 14 -5.05 46.59 8.95
N LEU A 15 -4.58 46.90 10.17
CA LEU A 15 -3.18 46.66 10.57
C LEU A 15 -2.82 45.17 10.64
N ILE A 16 -3.77 44.32 11.06
CA ILE A 16 -3.56 42.87 11.14
C ILE A 16 -3.58 42.24 9.73
N GLY A 17 -4.41 42.76 8.83
CA GLY A 17 -4.46 42.32 7.43
C GLY A 17 -3.16 42.59 6.65
N THR A 18 -2.51 43.71 6.92
CA THR A 18 -1.26 44.08 6.22
C THR A 18 -0.06 43.20 6.57
N VAL A 19 0.00 42.61 7.76
CA VAL A 19 1.10 41.69 8.14
C VAL A 19 0.96 40.32 7.45
N ILE A 20 -0.27 39.87 7.19
CA ILE A 20 -0.54 38.60 6.51
C ILE A 20 -0.30 38.73 4.99
N ALA A 21 -0.58 39.91 4.41
CA ALA A 21 -0.42 40.13 2.97
C ALA A 21 1.04 40.16 2.50
N THR A 22 1.98 40.68 3.31
CA THR A 22 3.42 40.70 2.96
C THR A 22 4.11 39.35 3.16
N ALA A 23 3.55 38.44 3.95
CA ALA A 23 4.08 37.08 4.09
C ALA A 23 3.83 36.22 2.83
N GLY A 24 2.76 36.48 2.06
CA GLY A 24 2.41 35.69 0.89
C GLY A 24 3.29 35.93 -0.36
N SER A 25 3.90 37.12 -0.48
CA SER A 25 4.60 37.53 -1.70
C SER A 25 5.99 36.87 -1.87
N ALA A 26 6.65 36.48 -0.77
CA ALA A 26 7.99 35.88 -0.81
C ALA A 26 7.99 34.38 -1.16
N PHE A 27 6.87 33.68 -0.99
CA PHE A 27 6.74 32.28 -1.39
C PHE A 27 6.54 32.10 -2.90
N ALA A 28 6.00 33.11 -3.61
CA ALA A 28 5.69 33.00 -5.03
C ALA A 28 6.94 33.04 -5.93
N ASP A 29 7.97 33.80 -5.56
CA ASP A 29 9.19 33.93 -6.38
C ASP A 29 10.12 32.71 -6.26
N GLN A 30 10.05 31.95 -5.16
CA GLN A 30 10.81 30.69 -5.02
C GLN A 30 10.18 29.52 -5.79
N ILE A 31 8.90 29.62 -6.21
CA ILE A 31 8.19 28.55 -6.92
C ILE A 31 8.35 28.68 -8.45
N LYS A 32 8.77 29.85 -8.96
CA LYS A 32 8.79 30.15 -10.39
C LYS A 32 9.86 29.40 -11.21
N SER A 33 10.87 28.79 -10.59
CA SER A 33 11.96 28.14 -11.34
C SER A 33 11.74 26.66 -11.68
N MET A 34 10.54 26.11 -11.47
CA MET A 34 10.16 24.75 -11.92
C MET A 34 8.85 24.74 -12.71
N ILE A 35 8.25 25.89 -12.96
CA ILE A 35 7.01 26.03 -13.74
C ILE A 35 7.42 26.26 -15.19
N GLY A 36 7.45 25.19 -15.97
CA GLY A 36 7.84 25.23 -17.38
C GLY A 36 8.23 23.88 -17.99
N ARG A 37 8.48 22.87 -17.16
CA ARG A 37 8.52 21.48 -17.61
C ARG A 37 7.32 20.75 -17.01
N THR A 38 6.21 20.77 -17.75
CA THR A 38 5.05 19.93 -17.42
C THR A 38 5.49 18.47 -17.47
N VAL A 39 5.42 17.77 -16.35
CA VAL A 39 5.35 16.31 -16.34
C VAL A 39 4.07 15.96 -17.06
N ALA A 40 4.17 15.49 -18.31
CA ALA A 40 3.02 15.31 -19.19
C ALA A 40 2.12 14.13 -18.78
N GLY A 41 2.55 13.34 -17.80
CA GLY A 41 1.80 12.23 -17.23
C GLY A 41 2.73 11.27 -16.49
N GLU A 42 2.12 10.48 -15.62
CA GLU A 42 2.74 9.34 -14.95
C GLU A 42 2.21 8.07 -15.65
N TYR A 43 3.12 7.22 -16.15
CA TYR A 43 2.75 5.95 -16.77
C TYR A 43 3.13 4.78 -15.87
N THR A 44 2.18 3.88 -15.65
CA THR A 44 2.45 2.61 -14.98
C THR A 44 3.26 1.72 -15.92
N VAL A 45 4.47 1.37 -15.51
CA VAL A 45 5.35 0.47 -16.27
C VAL A 45 5.14 -0.94 -15.76
N LYS A 46 4.93 -1.89 -16.69
CA LYS A 46 4.83 -3.31 -16.36
C LYS A 46 6.00 -4.08 -16.98
N VAL A 47 6.67 -4.87 -16.16
CA VAL A 47 7.76 -5.76 -16.57
C VAL A 47 7.33 -7.19 -16.24
N ASN A 48 7.32 -8.08 -17.24
CA ASN A 48 6.82 -9.45 -17.09
C ASN A 48 5.39 -9.55 -16.50
N GLY A 49 4.54 -8.55 -16.77
CA GLY A 49 3.15 -8.48 -16.28
C GLY A 49 2.98 -7.82 -14.90
N ASN A 50 4.07 -7.55 -14.17
CA ASN A 50 4.04 -6.91 -12.87
C ASN A 50 4.26 -5.40 -12.98
N SER A 51 3.40 -4.61 -12.34
CA SER A 51 3.60 -3.16 -12.23
C SER A 51 4.83 -2.87 -11.38
N LEU A 52 5.72 -2.03 -11.89
CA LEU A 52 6.86 -1.53 -11.12
C LEU A 52 6.37 -0.62 -10.00
N SER A 53 7.06 -0.65 -8.86
CA SER A 53 6.74 0.21 -7.70
C SER A 53 6.93 1.70 -8.01
N GLU A 54 7.75 2.01 -9.00
CA GLU A 54 8.02 3.37 -9.44
C GLU A 54 7.46 3.54 -10.85
N ASN A 55 6.57 4.50 -11.01
CA ASN A 55 5.98 4.83 -12.30
C ASN A 55 6.98 5.59 -13.17
N ALA A 56 6.79 5.52 -14.49
CA ALA A 56 7.59 6.31 -15.42
C ALA A 56 7.10 7.75 -15.49
N ILE A 57 8.06 8.66 -15.55
CA ILE A 57 7.80 10.10 -15.68
C ILE A 57 7.89 10.46 -17.15
N VAL A 58 6.85 11.08 -17.69
CA VAL A 58 6.86 11.56 -19.08
C VAL A 58 7.36 13.00 -19.11
N VAL A 59 8.51 13.20 -19.77
CA VAL A 59 9.08 14.51 -20.03
C VAL A 59 9.28 14.64 -21.53
N ASP A 60 8.75 15.71 -22.13
CA ASP A 60 8.91 15.99 -23.57
C ASP A 60 8.43 14.82 -24.48
N GLY A 61 7.30 14.21 -24.11
CA GLY A 61 6.72 13.07 -24.85
C GLY A 61 7.52 11.77 -24.74
N LYS A 62 8.59 11.72 -23.94
CA LYS A 62 9.41 10.52 -23.69
C LYS A 62 9.19 10.02 -22.27
N ALA A 63 8.90 8.73 -22.15
CA ALA A 63 8.77 8.07 -20.86
C ALA A 63 10.15 7.72 -20.30
N HIS A 64 10.50 8.33 -19.17
CA HIS A 64 11.70 8.03 -18.42
C HIS A 64 11.34 7.00 -17.35
N VAL A 65 11.89 5.80 -17.52
CA VAL A 65 11.64 4.67 -16.62
C VAL A 65 12.81 4.52 -15.64
N PRO A 66 12.54 4.31 -14.34
CA PRO A 66 13.58 4.01 -13.37
C PRO A 66 14.26 2.68 -13.72
N LEU A 67 15.48 2.79 -14.25
CA LEU A 67 16.24 1.64 -14.74
C LEU A 67 16.46 0.59 -13.66
N ARG A 68 16.69 1.01 -12.41
CA ARG A 68 16.89 0.11 -11.27
C ARG A 68 15.67 -0.79 -11.04
N ALA A 69 14.47 -0.20 -10.99
CA ALA A 69 13.24 -0.95 -10.82
C ALA A 69 13.00 -1.95 -11.98
N VAL A 70 13.36 -1.55 -13.20
CA VAL A 70 13.28 -2.42 -14.39
C VAL A 70 14.27 -3.58 -14.30
N THR A 71 15.54 -3.32 -13.95
CA THR A 71 16.56 -4.37 -13.86
C THR A 71 16.29 -5.33 -12.71
N ASP A 72 15.82 -4.82 -11.56
CA ASP A 72 15.44 -5.63 -10.40
C ASP A 72 14.25 -6.55 -10.77
N SER A 73 13.29 -6.05 -11.55
CA SER A 73 12.17 -6.85 -12.04
C SER A 73 12.55 -7.83 -13.16
N LEU A 74 13.61 -7.57 -13.91
CA LEU A 74 14.14 -8.45 -14.96
C LEU A 74 15.17 -9.46 -14.43
N GLY A 75 15.63 -9.32 -13.18
CA GLY A 75 16.72 -10.12 -12.62
C GLY A 75 18.07 -9.86 -13.29
N ALA A 76 18.22 -8.74 -13.99
CA ALA A 76 19.47 -8.36 -14.66
C ALA A 76 20.41 -7.65 -13.69
N ASN A 77 21.71 -7.90 -13.81
CA ASN A 77 22.70 -7.28 -12.94
C ASN A 77 23.09 -5.89 -13.46
N LEU A 78 22.91 -4.87 -12.63
CA LEU A 78 23.22 -3.47 -12.95
C LEU A 78 24.54 -3.07 -12.28
N LYS A 79 25.57 -2.82 -13.08
CA LYS A 79 26.86 -2.25 -12.64
C LYS A 79 26.95 -0.79 -13.08
N VAL A 80 27.40 0.07 -12.17
CA VAL A 80 27.67 1.49 -12.46
C VAL A 80 29.16 1.73 -12.28
N ASP A 81 29.86 2.07 -13.36
CA ASP A 81 31.28 2.41 -13.37
C ASP A 81 31.45 3.86 -13.83
N GLY A 82 31.70 4.76 -12.88
CA GLY A 82 31.84 6.19 -13.15
C GLY A 82 30.59 6.82 -13.78
N LYS A 83 30.68 7.15 -15.07
CA LYS A 83 29.56 7.71 -15.88
C LYS A 83 28.92 6.67 -16.80
N THR A 84 29.31 5.40 -16.68
CA THR A 84 28.84 4.29 -17.52
C THR A 84 27.94 3.38 -16.70
N ILE A 85 26.79 3.04 -17.26
CA ILE A 85 25.85 2.09 -16.69
C ILE A 85 25.89 0.83 -17.57
N GLN A 86 26.19 -0.32 -16.97
CA GLN A 86 26.32 -1.61 -17.66
C GLN A 86 25.29 -2.60 -17.12
N ILE A 87 24.58 -3.26 -18.02
CA ILE A 87 23.52 -4.22 -17.71
C ILE A 87 23.99 -5.58 -18.20
N GLU A 88 24.15 -6.53 -17.29
CA GLU A 88 24.52 -7.91 -17.59
C GLU A 88 23.27 -8.77 -17.38
N SER A 89 22.71 -9.34 -18.47
CA SER A 89 21.62 -10.30 -18.40
C SER A 89 22.20 -11.71 -18.45
N SER A 90 22.04 -12.48 -17.39
CA SER A 90 22.34 -13.92 -17.39
C SER A 90 21.19 -14.66 -18.07
N ASP A 91 21.31 -14.82 -19.40
CA ASP A 91 21.08 -16.08 -20.12
C ASP A 91 20.66 -15.86 -21.58
N ASN A 92 21.24 -16.70 -22.42
CA ASN A 92 20.86 -17.03 -23.80
C ASN A 92 19.35 -16.84 -24.08
N PHE A 93 18.98 -15.67 -24.61
CA PHE A 93 17.67 -15.46 -25.23
C PHE A 93 17.62 -16.23 -26.57
N SER A 94 17.46 -17.56 -26.48
CA SER A 94 16.96 -18.35 -27.59
C SER A 94 15.44 -18.22 -27.60
N SER A 95 14.96 -17.30 -28.43
CA SER A 95 13.55 -17.14 -28.75
C SER A 95 13.00 -18.45 -29.32
N LYS A 96 12.24 -19.19 -28.52
CA LYS A 96 11.21 -20.11 -29.03
C LYS A 96 9.87 -19.76 -28.41
N GLN A 97 9.13 -18.97 -29.19
CA GLN A 97 7.70 -18.81 -29.11
C GLN A 97 7.02 -20.16 -29.29
N THR A 98 6.21 -20.58 -28.32
CA THR A 98 5.08 -21.48 -28.53
C THR A 98 3.88 -20.93 -27.77
N ALA A 99 2.85 -20.61 -28.55
CA ALA A 99 1.51 -20.32 -28.07
C ALA A 99 0.80 -21.62 -27.66
N ASP A 100 -0.29 -21.44 -26.90
CA ASP A 100 -1.25 -22.42 -26.35
C ASP A 100 -0.80 -23.01 -25.00
N VAL A 101 -1.49 -22.84 -23.85
CA VAL A 101 -2.93 -22.84 -23.58
C VAL A 101 -3.24 -21.89 -22.42
N ILE A 102 -4.34 -21.14 -22.51
CA ILE A 102 -4.90 -20.37 -21.40
C ILE A 102 -5.51 -21.37 -20.39
N GLN A 103 -4.83 -21.54 -19.26
CA GLN A 103 -5.50 -21.88 -18.01
C GLN A 103 -4.89 -20.99 -16.91
N SER A 104 -5.67 -19.98 -16.53
CA SER A 104 -5.31 -18.95 -15.57
C SER A 104 -5.08 -19.54 -14.17
N VAL A 105 -3.86 -20.00 -13.91
CA VAL A 105 -3.32 -20.14 -12.55
C VAL A 105 -2.26 -19.06 -12.38
N SER A 106 -2.65 -18.02 -11.62
CA SER A 106 -1.81 -17.01 -10.97
C SER A 106 -0.33 -17.02 -11.39
N ASN A 107 0.04 -16.13 -12.32
CA ASN A 107 1.42 -15.85 -12.73
C ASN A 107 2.32 -15.34 -11.57
N LYS A 108 1.83 -15.27 -10.33
CA LYS A 108 2.55 -14.69 -9.17
C LYS A 108 3.76 -15.53 -8.74
N TYR A 109 3.69 -16.85 -8.90
CA TYR A 109 4.71 -17.80 -8.43
C TYR A 109 5.48 -18.48 -9.56
N GLN A 110 5.26 -18.05 -10.80
CA GLN A 110 5.90 -18.65 -11.97
C GLN A 110 7.41 -18.40 -11.95
N GLY A 111 8.21 -19.46 -12.13
CA GLY A 111 9.67 -19.40 -12.09
C GLY A 111 10.29 -19.45 -10.69
N TRP A 112 9.49 -19.58 -9.62
CA TRP A 112 10.04 -19.80 -8.28
C TRP A 112 10.54 -21.25 -8.12
N PRO A 113 11.69 -21.47 -7.46
CA PRO A 113 12.13 -22.82 -7.13
C PRO A 113 11.20 -23.45 -6.09
N VAL A 114 10.97 -24.77 -6.17
CA VAL A 114 10.06 -25.51 -5.27
C VAL A 114 10.38 -25.27 -3.79
N SER A 115 11.67 -25.26 -3.42
CA SER A 115 12.10 -24.97 -2.04
C SER A 115 11.60 -23.61 -1.53
N LYS A 116 11.60 -22.56 -2.39
CA LYS A 116 11.12 -21.23 -1.99
C LYS A 116 9.59 -21.20 -1.85
N LEU A 117 8.88 -22.00 -2.65
CA LEU A 117 7.43 -22.16 -2.53
C LEU A 117 7.07 -22.90 -1.24
N GLU A 118 7.84 -23.92 -0.87
CA GLU A 118 7.68 -24.65 0.39
C GLU A 118 7.98 -23.77 1.61
N ASP A 119 9.04 -22.96 1.58
CA ASP A 119 9.35 -22.01 2.66
C ASP A 119 8.21 -20.99 2.85
N ARG A 120 7.71 -20.43 1.74
CA ARG A 120 6.60 -19.47 1.78
C ARG A 120 5.31 -20.12 2.27
N LYS A 121 5.05 -21.37 1.89
CA LYS A 121 3.93 -22.16 2.39
C LYS A 121 4.00 -22.32 3.90
N LEU A 122 5.15 -22.72 4.45
CA LEU A 122 5.33 -22.90 5.90
C LEU A 122 5.13 -21.58 6.67
N GLU A 123 5.62 -20.47 6.13
CA GLU A 123 5.44 -19.15 6.73
C GLU A 123 3.95 -18.75 6.78
N LEU A 124 3.22 -18.93 5.67
CA LEU A 124 1.79 -18.67 5.59
C LEU A 124 0.97 -19.58 6.50
N GLU A 125 1.30 -20.87 6.59
CA GLU A 125 0.66 -21.80 7.51
C GLU A 125 0.83 -21.35 8.96
N LYS A 126 2.03 -20.91 9.34
CA LYS A 126 2.29 -20.36 10.66
C LYS A 126 1.45 -19.11 10.93
N PHE A 127 1.40 -18.16 9.99
CA PHE A 127 0.56 -16.96 10.14
C PHE A 127 -0.92 -17.29 10.28
N VAL A 128 -1.43 -18.28 9.53
CA VAL A 128 -2.82 -18.74 9.66
C VAL A 128 -3.06 -19.29 11.07
N ILE A 129 -2.19 -20.15 11.58
CA ILE A 129 -2.31 -20.73 12.92
C ILE A 129 -2.30 -19.64 14.00
N ASP A 130 -1.34 -18.72 13.94
CA ASP A 130 -1.21 -17.64 14.92
C ASP A 130 -2.45 -16.72 14.89
N THR A 131 -2.92 -16.36 13.69
CA THR A 131 -4.12 -15.52 13.51
C THR A 131 -5.40 -16.24 13.94
N GLU A 132 -5.51 -17.55 13.72
CA GLU A 132 -6.65 -18.37 14.18
C GLU A 132 -6.70 -18.43 15.71
N LYS A 133 -5.54 -18.50 16.37
CA LYS A 133 -5.45 -18.43 17.83
C LYS A 133 -5.87 -17.06 18.37
N ASP A 134 -5.46 -15.99 17.72
CA ASP A 134 -5.89 -14.63 18.09
C ASP A 134 -7.40 -14.45 17.89
N LYS A 135 -7.94 -14.95 16.78
CA LYS A 135 -9.39 -15.01 16.53
C LYS A 135 -10.12 -15.73 17.67
N GLU A 136 -9.64 -16.88 18.14
CA GLU A 136 -10.25 -17.60 19.26
C GLU A 136 -10.27 -16.76 20.55
N ASN A 137 -9.18 -16.04 20.84
CA ASN A 137 -9.09 -15.16 22.01
C ASN A 137 -10.06 -13.97 21.91
N LEU A 138 -10.22 -13.39 20.71
CA LEU A 138 -11.19 -12.31 20.46
C LEU A 138 -12.62 -12.81 20.65
N GLN A 139 -12.95 -14.01 20.14
CA GLN A 139 -14.27 -14.61 20.34
C GLN A 139 -14.58 -14.87 21.82
N LYS A 140 -13.62 -15.39 22.59
CA LYS A 140 -13.74 -15.52 24.05
C LYS A 140 -13.97 -14.18 24.74
N THR A 141 -13.39 -13.10 24.21
CA THR A 141 -13.56 -11.75 24.73
C THR A 141 -14.97 -11.22 24.44
N LEU A 142 -15.49 -11.45 23.23
CA LEU A 142 -16.88 -11.13 22.88
C LEU A 142 -17.88 -11.91 23.74
N GLU A 143 -17.60 -13.18 24.04
CA GLU A 143 -18.43 -13.99 24.95
C GLU A 143 -18.43 -13.43 26.39
N LYS A 144 -17.30 -12.88 26.86
CA LYS A 144 -17.25 -12.18 28.14
C LYS A 144 -18.08 -10.90 28.09
N TYR A 145 -18.03 -10.16 26.98
CA TYR A 145 -18.84 -8.96 26.79
C TYR A 145 -20.33 -9.25 26.76
N SER A 146 -20.76 -10.34 26.12
CA SER A 146 -22.17 -10.74 26.13
C SER A 146 -22.65 -11.07 27.54
N LYS A 147 -21.88 -11.84 28.32
CA LYS A 147 -22.19 -12.13 29.74
C LYS A 147 -22.27 -10.86 30.58
N PHE A 148 -21.34 -9.93 30.39
CA PHE A 148 -21.35 -8.64 31.08
C PHE A 148 -22.58 -7.80 30.70
N ARG A 149 -23.02 -7.85 29.43
CA ARG A 149 -24.24 -7.16 28.99
C ARG A 149 -25.48 -7.66 29.72
N GLU A 150 -25.58 -8.96 29.92
CA GLU A 150 -26.69 -9.59 30.64
C GLU A 150 -26.68 -9.23 32.14
N GLU A 151 -25.50 -9.30 32.77
CA GLU A 151 -25.33 -9.03 34.22
C GLU A 151 -25.64 -7.57 34.60
N TYR A 152 -25.30 -6.61 33.73
CA TYR A 152 -25.44 -5.17 34.01
C TYR A 152 -26.55 -4.50 33.17
N ALA A 153 -27.52 -5.27 32.68
CA ALA A 153 -28.64 -4.78 31.91
C ALA A 153 -29.44 -3.71 32.68
N GLY A 154 -29.21 -2.43 32.34
CA GLY A 154 -29.83 -1.28 33.01
C GLY A 154 -28.86 -0.14 33.34
N ASN A 155 -27.55 -0.40 33.38
CA ASN A 155 -26.55 0.66 33.53
C ASN A 155 -26.14 1.24 32.17
N LYS A 156 -26.75 2.36 31.79
CA LYS A 156 -26.52 3.01 30.48
C LYS A 156 -25.04 3.32 30.18
N LYS A 157 -24.29 3.87 31.15
CA LYS A 157 -22.86 4.20 30.95
C LYS A 157 -21.99 2.96 30.77
N ALA A 158 -22.31 1.88 31.49
CA ALA A 158 -21.63 0.60 31.32
C ALA A 158 -21.94 0.00 29.95
N MET A 159 -23.21 0.10 29.49
CA MET A 159 -23.64 -0.35 28.17
C MET A 159 -22.93 0.39 27.03
N ASP A 160 -22.87 1.74 27.08
CA ASP A 160 -22.21 2.56 26.05
C ASP A 160 -20.72 2.20 25.91
N THR A 161 -20.05 1.98 27.06
CA THR A 161 -18.63 1.58 27.08
C THR A 161 -18.44 0.16 26.52
N LEU A 162 -19.37 -0.74 26.83
CA LEU A 162 -19.36 -2.12 26.35
C LEU A 162 -19.63 -2.19 24.84
N ASP A 163 -20.53 -1.36 24.32
CA ASP A 163 -20.83 -1.29 22.88
C ASP A 163 -19.60 -0.86 22.09
N SER A 164 -18.89 0.17 22.56
CA SER A 164 -17.64 0.59 21.91
C SER A 164 -16.56 -0.49 21.94
N LYS A 165 -16.40 -1.22 23.04
CA LYS A 165 -15.43 -2.32 23.15
C LYS A 165 -15.80 -3.52 22.30
N THR A 166 -17.08 -3.88 22.30
CA THR A 166 -17.65 -4.94 21.46
C THR A 166 -17.38 -4.63 20.00
N LYS A 167 -17.76 -3.44 19.54
CA LYS A 167 -17.54 -3.00 18.16
C LYS A 167 -16.07 -3.03 17.75
N GLY A 168 -15.17 -2.47 18.57
CA GLY A 168 -13.73 -2.50 18.27
C GLY A 168 -13.18 -3.93 18.19
N THR A 169 -13.69 -4.84 19.02
CA THR A 169 -13.28 -6.26 19.00
C THR A 169 -13.85 -7.00 17.78
N GLU A 170 -15.08 -6.70 17.38
CA GLU A 170 -15.69 -7.21 16.15
C GLU A 170 -14.94 -6.75 14.89
N GLU A 171 -14.50 -5.48 14.84
CA GLU A 171 -13.69 -4.95 13.74
C GLU A 171 -12.35 -5.69 13.61
N VAL A 172 -11.64 -5.90 14.71
CA VAL A 172 -10.38 -6.66 14.72
C VAL A 172 -10.62 -8.14 14.36
N LEU A 173 -11.73 -8.73 14.82
CA LEU A 173 -12.11 -10.10 14.47
C LEU A 173 -12.36 -10.24 12.96
N GLN A 174 -13.06 -9.27 12.35
CA GLN A 174 -13.32 -9.26 10.91
C GLN A 174 -12.02 -9.09 10.10
N GLU A 175 -11.09 -8.26 10.58
CA GLU A 175 -9.76 -8.12 9.97
C GLU A 175 -8.98 -9.44 10.04
N ALA A 176 -8.96 -10.10 11.19
CA ALA A 176 -8.33 -11.40 11.36
C ALA A 176 -8.92 -12.46 10.41
N GLU A 177 -10.25 -12.51 10.26
CA GLU A 177 -10.92 -13.40 9.32
C GLU A 177 -10.56 -13.11 7.86
N THR A 178 -10.47 -11.83 7.50
CA THR A 178 -10.06 -11.40 6.16
C THR A 178 -8.62 -11.83 5.86
N ASN A 179 -7.72 -11.65 6.83
CA ASN A 179 -6.33 -12.06 6.71
C ASN A 179 -6.19 -13.58 6.60
N ILE A 180 -6.90 -14.35 7.42
CA ILE A 180 -6.93 -15.82 7.32
C ILE A 180 -7.42 -16.26 5.94
N ALA A 181 -8.50 -15.67 5.41
CA ALA A 181 -9.02 -15.99 4.09
C ALA A 181 -7.97 -15.71 3.00
N LYS A 182 -7.34 -14.53 3.05
CA LYS A 182 -6.26 -14.14 2.12
C LYS A 182 -5.09 -15.13 2.15
N TYR A 183 -4.61 -15.49 3.33
CA TYR A 183 -3.48 -16.43 3.47
C TYR A 183 -3.85 -17.84 3.02
N LYS A 184 -5.08 -18.30 3.27
CA LYS A 184 -5.59 -19.59 2.77
C LYS A 184 -5.67 -19.62 1.24
N THR A 185 -6.15 -18.55 0.61
CA THR A 185 -6.13 -18.42 -0.85
C THR A 185 -4.70 -18.44 -1.39
N GLU A 186 -3.78 -17.73 -0.75
CA GLU A 186 -2.36 -17.73 -1.14
C GLU A 186 -1.73 -19.13 -1.04
N LEU A 187 -2.04 -19.87 0.03
CA LEU A 187 -1.62 -21.26 0.20
C LEU A 187 -2.17 -22.17 -0.91
N GLU A 188 -3.42 -21.98 -1.33
CA GLU A 188 -4.01 -22.75 -2.42
C GLU A 188 -3.29 -22.47 -3.76
N GLU A 189 -2.97 -21.21 -4.04
CA GLU A 189 -2.18 -20.82 -5.22
C GLU A 189 -0.77 -21.44 -5.20
N ILE A 190 -0.10 -21.39 -4.05
CA ILE A 190 1.24 -21.99 -3.88
C ILE A 190 1.18 -23.51 -4.06
N ASN A 191 0.17 -24.18 -3.49
CA ASN A 191 0.01 -25.63 -3.67
C ASN A 191 -0.24 -25.97 -5.14
N LYS A 192 -1.06 -25.21 -5.87
CA LYS A 192 -1.25 -25.37 -7.32
C LYS A 192 0.06 -25.18 -8.09
N ALA A 193 0.85 -24.17 -7.74
CA ALA A 193 2.15 -23.93 -8.36
C ALA A 193 3.12 -25.09 -8.11
N ILE A 194 3.24 -25.58 -6.88
CA ILE A 194 4.07 -26.76 -6.55
C ILE A 194 3.60 -27.99 -7.33
N SER A 195 2.29 -28.25 -7.41
CA SER A 195 1.74 -29.38 -8.17
C SER A 195 2.01 -29.29 -9.67
N SER A 196 2.10 -28.08 -10.24
CA SER A 196 2.42 -27.90 -11.67
C SER A 196 3.90 -28.12 -12.02
N LEU A 197 4.78 -28.11 -11.01
CA LEU A 197 6.24 -28.27 -11.17
C LEU A 197 6.70 -29.72 -10.92
N LYS A 198 5.81 -30.60 -10.45
CA LYS A 198 6.10 -31.99 -10.09
C LYS A 198 5.59 -32.94 -11.16
#